data_AF-A0A9N9JLW4-F1
#
_entry.id   AF-A0A9N9JLW4-F1
#
_cell.length_a   1.000
_cell.length_b   1.000
_cell.length_c   1.000
_cell.angle_alpha   90.00
_cell.angle_beta   90.00
_cell.angle_gamma   90.00
#
_symmetry.space_group_name_H-M   'P 1'
#
loop_
_entity.id
_entity.type
_entity.pdbx_description
1 polymer ?
#
loop_
_entity_poly.entity_id
_entity_poly.type
_entity_poly.pdbx_seq_one_letter_code
_entity_poly.pdbx_strand_id
1 'polypeptide(L)'
;MAESHWSHLHTILANSDNRDTLPTNRPYHCANYFVHRFQSLKKELYKKPNLTGFGEITNFFDRVEFQNRGAAHTHSCYWTANTIQDMIQNDVIQSTMPDPLYEPELYAAVVANQIHTCNEKCRRPNLITQTCKKGFPRPYSESTHYEEVKYLTTDPPPIRTRSILPIHMIDENDENPYYDDTIIKYMHRPCIPEFENLTYLQYFEKYFITPSHPTTTHRIIHHDELFNYVVEHMKEL
;
A
#
# COMPACT_ATOMS: atom_id res chain seq x y z
N MET A 1 -10.18 19.16 19.34
CA MET A 1 -11.45 18.55 18.91
C MET A 1 -12.42 18.54 20.09
N ALA A 2 -13.73 18.52 19.80
CA ALA A 2 -14.83 18.74 20.72
C ALA A 2 -15.07 17.63 21.78
N GLU A 3 -14.03 16.99 22.32
CA GLU A 3 -14.20 16.00 23.41
C GLU A 3 -14.90 16.61 24.64
N SER A 4 -14.72 17.91 24.87
CA SER A 4 -15.39 18.65 25.96
C SER A 4 -16.91 18.74 25.84
N HIS A 5 -17.48 18.49 24.65
CA HIS A 5 -18.92 18.65 24.40
C HIS A 5 -19.73 17.36 24.53
N TRP A 6 -19.09 16.20 24.66
CA TRP A 6 -19.76 14.90 24.74
C TRP A 6 -19.75 14.35 26.17
N SER A 7 -20.32 15.10 27.12
CA SER A 7 -20.38 14.70 28.54
C SER A 7 -21.00 13.32 28.75
N HIS A 8 -22.01 12.96 27.95
CA HIS A 8 -22.63 11.65 27.98
C HIS A 8 -21.67 10.51 27.57
N LEU A 9 -20.77 10.78 26.63
CA LEU A 9 -19.78 9.82 26.17
C LEU A 9 -18.69 9.60 27.23
N HIS A 10 -18.26 10.64 27.94
CA HIS A 10 -17.37 10.50 29.09
C HIS A 10 -17.97 9.61 30.17
N THR A 11 -19.25 9.78 30.48
CA THR A 11 -19.98 8.92 31.44
C THR A 11 -20.05 7.47 30.96
N ILE A 12 -20.35 7.23 29.67
CA ILE A 12 -20.38 5.87 29.10
C ILE A 12 -18.99 5.23 29.16
N LEU A 13 -17.94 5.97 28.78
CA LEU A 13 -16.56 5.46 28.78
C LEU A 13 -16.08 5.19 30.20
N ALA A 14 -16.35 6.08 31.16
CA ALA A 14 -16.02 5.86 32.56
C ALA A 14 -16.75 4.64 33.16
N ASN A 15 -18.01 4.42 32.78
CA ASN A 15 -18.80 3.27 33.25
C ASN A 15 -18.46 1.95 32.53
N SER A 16 -17.88 2.01 31.33
CA SER A 16 -17.45 0.84 30.54
C SER A 16 -15.95 0.58 30.61
N ASP A 17 -15.17 1.45 31.26
CA ASP A 17 -13.73 1.28 31.46
C ASP A 17 -13.48 0.22 32.54
N ASN A 18 -13.32 -1.02 32.09
CA ASN A 18 -12.89 -2.15 32.89
C ASN A 18 -11.40 -2.11 33.27
N ARG A 19 -10.68 -1.00 32.98
CA ARG A 19 -9.24 -0.80 33.15
C ARG A 19 -8.37 -1.80 32.39
N ASP A 20 -8.95 -2.48 31.41
CA ASP A 20 -8.19 -3.37 30.55
C ASP A 20 -7.23 -2.55 29.69
N THR A 21 -5.97 -2.99 29.63
CA THR A 21 -4.93 -2.35 28.82
C THR A 21 -4.85 -2.94 27.42
N LEU A 22 -5.58 -4.03 27.12
CA LEU A 22 -5.60 -4.67 25.82
C LEU A 22 -6.34 -3.78 24.80
N PRO A 23 -5.65 -3.30 23.74
CA PRO A 23 -6.25 -2.43 22.72
C PRO A 23 -7.50 -3.04 22.06
N THR A 24 -7.51 -4.35 21.85
CA THR A 24 -8.63 -5.10 21.25
C THR A 24 -9.92 -4.98 22.07
N ASN A 25 -9.81 -4.79 23.39
CA ASN A 25 -10.95 -4.67 24.30
C ASN A 25 -11.39 -3.20 24.47
N ARG A 26 -10.72 -2.25 23.81
CA ARG A 26 -11.04 -0.81 23.87
C ARG A 26 -11.07 -0.14 22.48
N PRO A 27 -11.90 -0.65 21.54
CA PRO A 27 -11.89 -0.21 20.14
C PRO A 27 -12.12 1.30 19.97
N TYR A 28 -13.02 1.90 20.76
CA TYR A 28 -13.27 3.34 20.74
C TYR A 28 -12.04 4.15 21.17
N HIS A 29 -11.39 3.77 22.28
CA HIS A 29 -10.20 4.47 22.78
C HIS A 29 -9.05 4.36 21.78
N CYS A 30 -8.87 3.18 21.18
CA CYS A 30 -7.85 2.97 20.15
C CYS A 30 -8.10 3.82 18.90
N ALA A 31 -9.35 3.90 18.43
CA ALA A 31 -9.72 4.74 17.30
C ALA A 31 -9.49 6.23 17.60
N ASN A 32 -9.93 6.71 18.77
CA ASN A 32 -9.70 8.10 19.18
C ASN A 32 -8.22 8.42 19.31
N TYR A 33 -7.45 7.55 19.98
CA TYR A 33 -6.02 7.73 20.14
C TYR A 33 -5.31 7.77 18.79
N PHE A 34 -5.67 6.88 17.86
CA PHE A 34 -5.15 6.89 16.50
C PHE A 34 -5.44 8.21 15.79
N VAL A 35 -6.71 8.67 15.79
CA VAL A 35 -7.10 9.94 15.16
C VAL A 35 -6.36 11.12 15.79
N HIS A 36 -6.25 11.16 17.12
CA HIS A 36 -5.54 12.20 17.83
C HIS A 36 -4.04 12.23 17.47
N ARG A 37 -3.38 11.06 17.49
CA ARG A 37 -1.96 10.95 17.10
C ARG A 37 -1.76 11.37 15.66
N PHE A 38 -2.65 10.96 14.75
CA PHE A 38 -2.56 11.33 13.34
C PHE A 38 -2.75 12.85 13.14
N GLN A 39 -3.73 13.47 13.80
CA GLN A 39 -3.91 14.92 13.75
C GLN A 39 -2.74 15.69 14.37
N SER A 40 -2.18 15.18 15.47
CA SER A 40 -0.99 15.75 16.10
C SER A 40 0.21 15.68 15.17
N LEU A 41 0.44 14.55 14.49
CA LEU A 41 1.47 14.44 13.46
C LEU A 41 1.30 15.51 12.37
N LYS A 42 0.08 15.66 11.84
CA LYS A 42 -0.20 16.69 10.82
C LYS A 42 0.06 18.11 11.31
N LYS A 43 -0.32 18.40 12.55
CA LYS A 43 -0.17 19.73 13.14
C LYS A 43 1.30 20.08 13.42
N GLU A 44 2.05 19.13 13.96
CA GLU A 44 3.42 19.38 14.42
C GLU A 44 4.46 19.21 13.30
N LEU A 45 4.20 18.34 12.32
CA LEU A 45 5.09 18.10 11.19
C LEU A 45 4.63 18.89 9.96
N TYR A 46 3.46 18.57 9.40
CA TYR A 46 3.06 19.06 8.07
C TYR A 46 2.67 20.54 8.01
N LYS A 47 2.15 21.10 9.11
CA LYS A 47 1.74 22.53 9.16
C LYS A 47 2.88 23.49 9.53
N LYS A 48 4.10 22.98 9.71
CA LYS A 48 5.27 23.76 10.13
C LYS A 48 6.41 23.55 9.13
N PRO A 49 6.36 24.20 7.95
CA PRO A 49 7.32 23.98 6.86
C PRO A 49 8.77 24.23 7.30
N ASN A 50 8.99 25.22 8.17
CA ASN A 50 10.31 25.59 8.69
C ASN A 50 10.96 24.53 9.59
N LEU A 51 10.19 23.58 10.14
CA LEU A 51 10.72 22.52 11.00
C LEU A 51 11.05 21.24 10.24
N THR A 52 10.47 21.06 9.05
CA THR A 52 10.54 19.79 8.33
C THR A 52 11.49 19.81 7.14
N GLY A 53 11.77 20.99 6.58
CA GLY A 53 12.54 21.09 5.33
C GLY A 53 11.78 20.60 4.10
N PHE A 54 10.49 20.28 4.22
CA PHE A 54 9.61 19.90 3.11
C PHE A 54 9.18 21.12 2.26
N GLY A 55 9.27 22.33 2.82
CA GLY A 55 8.59 23.48 2.27
C GLY A 55 7.07 23.39 2.46
N GLU A 56 6.31 24.19 1.73
CA GLU A 56 4.84 24.15 1.79
C GLU A 56 4.30 22.84 1.23
N ILE A 57 3.31 22.25 1.90
CA ILE A 57 2.60 21.07 1.40
C ILE A 57 1.41 21.54 0.57
N THR A 58 1.48 21.33 -0.75
CA THR A 58 0.48 21.81 -1.72
C THR A 58 -0.74 20.89 -1.81
N ASN A 59 -0.50 19.58 -1.74
CA ASN A 59 -1.53 18.56 -1.83
C ASN A 59 -1.22 17.40 -0.88
N PHE A 60 -2.25 16.63 -0.53
CA PHE A 60 -2.09 15.41 0.25
C PHE A 60 -3.17 14.39 -0.10
N PHE A 61 -2.85 13.11 0.10
CA PHE A 61 -3.77 11.99 0.04
C PHE A 61 -3.54 11.13 1.28
N ASP A 62 -4.60 10.82 2.02
CA ASP A 62 -4.53 9.92 3.18
C ASP A 62 -5.62 8.86 3.08
N ARG A 63 -5.23 7.61 3.35
CA ARG A 63 -6.13 6.47 3.41
C ARG A 63 -5.89 5.71 4.69
N VAL A 64 -6.93 5.56 5.50
CA VAL A 64 -6.90 4.69 6.67
C VAL A 64 -7.35 3.30 6.25
N GLU A 65 -6.56 2.29 6.57
CA GLU A 65 -6.84 0.90 6.29
C GLU A 65 -6.80 0.08 7.58
N PHE A 66 -7.61 -0.98 7.60
CA PHE A 66 -7.60 -1.98 8.67
C PHE A 66 -7.01 -3.26 8.10
N GLN A 67 -5.77 -3.58 8.46
CA GLN A 67 -5.20 -4.90 8.17
C GLN A 67 -5.77 -5.95 9.12
N ASN A 68 -5.76 -7.22 8.70
CA ASN A 68 -6.10 -8.41 9.53
C ASN A 68 -5.24 -8.57 10.82
N ARG A 69 -4.35 -7.61 11.10
CA ARG A 69 -3.53 -7.53 12.31
C ARG A 69 -4.14 -6.59 13.37
N GLY A 70 -5.31 -6.03 13.12
CA GLY A 70 -6.17 -5.36 14.11
C GLY A 70 -5.82 -3.90 14.44
N ALA A 71 -4.69 -3.39 13.97
CA ALA A 71 -4.33 -1.97 14.10
C ALA A 71 -4.74 -1.20 12.84
N ALA A 72 -5.36 -0.03 13.02
CA ALA A 72 -5.52 0.93 11.95
C ALA A 72 -4.14 1.48 11.56
N HIS A 73 -3.87 1.56 10.26
CA HIS A 73 -2.68 2.22 9.73
C HIS A 73 -3.08 3.18 8.61
N THR A 74 -2.27 4.20 8.39
CA THR A 74 -2.49 5.18 7.33
C THR A 74 -1.48 4.99 6.22
N HIS A 75 -1.96 4.96 4.97
CA HIS A 75 -1.16 5.23 3.79
C HIS A 75 -1.34 6.70 3.40
N SER A 76 -0.24 7.44 3.35
CA SER A 76 -0.26 8.88 3.11
C SER A 76 0.73 9.27 2.03
N CYS A 77 0.29 10.14 1.11
CA CYS A 77 1.14 10.79 0.12
C CYS A 77 1.03 12.31 0.31
N TYR A 78 2.16 13.00 0.31
CA TYR A 78 2.24 14.45 0.48
C TYR A 78 3.04 15.05 -0.67
N TRP A 79 2.53 16.14 -1.25
CA TRP A 79 3.23 16.91 -2.26
C TRP A 79 3.88 18.10 -1.60
N THR A 80 5.19 18.23 -1.79
CA THR A 80 6.05 19.22 -1.14
C THR A 80 6.49 20.27 -2.16
N ALA A 81 6.66 21.51 -1.71
CA ALA A 81 7.18 22.59 -2.54
C ALA A 81 8.68 22.38 -2.87
N ASN A 82 9.44 21.82 -1.92
CA ASN A 82 10.84 21.47 -2.15
C ASN A 82 10.95 20.19 -2.98
N THR A 83 11.94 20.16 -3.88
CA THR A 83 12.22 18.98 -4.71
C THR A 83 12.88 17.87 -3.89
N ILE A 84 12.82 16.63 -4.37
CA ILE A 84 13.50 15.50 -3.73
C ILE A 84 15.01 15.75 -3.66
N GLN A 85 15.58 16.32 -4.72
CA GLN A 85 16.98 16.69 -4.82
C GLN A 85 17.39 17.68 -3.73
N ASP A 86 16.62 18.76 -3.56
CA ASP A 86 16.89 19.76 -2.51
C ASP A 86 16.77 19.12 -1.12
N MET A 87 15.77 18.27 -0.91
CA MET A 87 15.58 17.59 0.38
C MET A 87 16.70 16.58 0.69
N ILE A 88 17.28 15.91 -0.32
CA ILE A 88 18.45 15.05 -0.13
C ILE A 88 19.69 15.89 0.18
N GLN A 89 19.92 16.99 -0.54
CA GLN A 89 21.07 17.88 -0.33
C GLN A 89 21.07 18.56 1.03
N ASN A 90 19.90 18.79 1.61
CA ASN A 90 19.73 19.39 2.93
C ASN A 90 19.52 18.36 4.05
N ASP A 91 19.84 17.08 3.82
CA ASP A 91 19.74 15.99 4.81
C ASP A 91 18.34 15.78 5.42
N VAL A 92 17.29 16.24 4.71
CA VAL A 92 15.88 16.04 5.08
C VAL A 92 15.43 14.61 4.77
N ILE A 93 15.86 14.08 3.61
CA ILE A 93 15.63 12.68 3.21
C ILE A 93 16.95 11.93 3.28
N GLN A 94 17.13 11.18 4.36
CA GLN A 94 18.30 10.33 4.56
C GLN A 94 17.94 9.03 5.29
N SER A 95 18.75 8.01 5.09
CA SER A 95 18.66 6.72 5.78
C SER A 95 19.99 6.36 6.47
N THR A 96 20.69 7.39 6.93
CA THR A 96 21.93 7.28 7.68
C THR A 96 21.63 7.01 9.15
N MET A 97 22.65 6.53 9.84
CA MET A 97 22.58 6.33 11.28
C MET A 97 22.96 7.68 11.94
N PRO A 98 22.10 8.31 12.76
CA PRO A 98 22.36 9.63 13.36
C PRO A 98 23.61 9.64 14.23
N ASP A 99 24.31 10.76 14.37
CA ASP A 99 25.52 10.77 15.21
C ASP A 99 25.15 10.66 16.71
N PRO A 100 25.69 9.69 17.48
CA PRO A 100 25.34 9.51 18.88
C PRO A 100 25.82 10.64 19.80
N LEU A 101 26.80 11.43 19.38
CA LEU A 101 27.34 12.58 20.12
C LEU A 101 26.56 13.87 19.80
N TYR A 102 26.26 14.12 18.52
CA TYR A 102 25.59 15.35 18.09
C TYR A 102 24.06 15.24 18.09
N GLU A 103 23.51 14.05 17.87
CA GLU A 103 22.08 13.78 17.76
C GLU A 103 21.63 12.59 18.65
N PRO A 104 21.91 12.61 19.96
CA PRO A 104 21.73 11.45 20.84
C PRO A 104 20.27 10.97 20.94
N GLU A 105 19.30 11.88 20.92
CA GLU A 105 17.88 11.54 20.99
C GLU A 105 17.40 10.84 19.72
N LEU A 106 17.80 11.34 18.55
CA LEU A 106 17.46 10.75 17.26
C LEU A 106 18.15 9.40 17.10
N TYR A 107 19.44 9.29 17.47
CA TYR A 107 20.18 8.04 17.53
C TYR A 107 19.43 6.99 18.36
N ALA A 108 19.05 7.34 19.59
CA ALA A 108 18.34 6.42 20.49
C ALA A 108 16.99 5.97 19.90
N ALA A 109 16.25 6.89 19.27
CA ALA A 109 14.98 6.58 18.62
C ALA A 109 15.16 5.63 17.42
N VAL A 110 16.17 5.86 16.57
CA VAL A 110 16.48 5.02 15.40
C VAL A 110 16.92 3.63 15.86
N VAL A 111 17.85 3.53 16.82
CA VAL A 111 18.33 2.25 17.36
C VAL A 111 17.20 1.44 17.97
N ALA A 112 16.29 2.07 18.71
CA ALA A 112 15.18 1.38 19.37
C ALA A 112 14.08 0.92 18.40
N ASN A 113 13.81 1.68 17.32
CA ASN A 113 12.58 1.51 16.54
C ASN A 113 12.79 1.16 15.06
N GLN A 114 13.94 1.50 14.47
CA GLN A 114 14.18 1.39 13.03
C GLN A 114 15.26 0.38 12.65
N ILE A 115 15.98 -0.19 13.62
CA ILE A 115 16.95 -1.26 13.35
C ILE A 115 16.26 -2.61 13.24
N HIS A 116 16.42 -3.25 12.08
CA HIS A 116 15.91 -4.59 11.87
C HIS A 116 16.61 -5.61 12.77
N THR A 117 15.84 -6.33 13.57
CA THR A 117 16.31 -7.47 14.34
C THR A 117 15.64 -8.74 13.82
N CYS A 118 16.44 -9.77 13.46
CA CYS A 118 15.94 -11.05 12.97
C CYS A 118 15.48 -11.95 14.14
N ASN A 119 14.52 -11.46 14.92
CA ASN A 119 13.91 -12.20 16.03
C ASN A 119 12.60 -12.88 15.57
N GLU A 120 11.90 -13.51 16.51
CA GLU A 120 10.61 -14.19 16.27
C GLU A 120 9.57 -13.28 15.59
N LYS A 121 9.61 -11.96 15.82
CA LYS A 121 8.70 -10.99 15.19
C LYS A 121 8.93 -10.86 13.68
N CYS A 122 10.15 -11.11 13.21
CA CYS A 122 10.45 -11.16 11.77
C CYS A 122 9.75 -12.35 11.08
N ARG A 123 9.36 -13.39 11.84
CA ARG A 123 8.67 -14.62 11.38
C ARG A 123 9.34 -15.36 10.21
N ARG A 124 10.61 -15.04 9.89
CA ARG A 124 11.35 -15.59 8.73
C ARG A 124 12.88 -15.64 8.95
N PRO A 125 13.41 -16.11 10.10
CA PRO A 125 14.83 -16.42 10.20
C PRO A 125 15.15 -17.61 9.28
N ASN A 126 16.21 -17.51 8.47
CA ASN A 126 16.73 -18.68 7.78
C ASN A 126 17.65 -19.44 8.75
N LEU A 127 17.20 -20.61 9.19
CA LEU A 127 17.90 -21.44 10.17
C LEU A 127 19.24 -21.98 9.64
N ILE A 128 19.44 -21.99 8.32
CA ILE A 128 20.62 -22.58 7.68
C ILE A 128 21.72 -21.52 7.48
N THR A 129 21.34 -20.33 7.01
CA THR A 129 22.32 -19.30 6.61
C THR A 129 22.58 -18.24 7.68
N GLN A 130 21.83 -18.26 8.80
CA GLN A 130 21.80 -17.19 9.82
C GLN A 130 21.50 -15.78 9.24
N THR A 131 21.11 -15.70 7.97
CA THR A 131 20.75 -14.44 7.30
C THR A 131 19.23 -14.30 7.22
N CYS A 132 18.74 -13.07 7.32
CA CYS A 132 17.30 -12.82 7.22
C CYS A 132 16.81 -13.20 5.82
N LYS A 133 15.70 -13.94 5.69
CA LYS A 133 15.11 -14.33 4.38
C LYS A 133 14.77 -13.13 3.49
N LYS A 134 14.62 -11.93 4.07
CA LYS A 134 14.38 -10.67 3.34
C LYS A 134 15.67 -9.95 2.90
N GLY A 135 16.84 -10.53 3.15
CA GLY A 135 18.15 -9.97 2.77
C GLY A 135 18.63 -8.85 3.69
N PHE A 136 18.24 -8.85 4.96
CA PHE A 136 18.77 -7.90 5.95
C PHE A 136 20.00 -8.46 6.71
N PRO A 137 20.97 -7.59 7.08
CA PRO A 137 21.05 -6.18 6.70
C PRO A 137 21.35 -6.03 5.19
N ARG A 138 20.85 -4.95 4.59
CA ARG A 138 21.17 -4.61 3.19
C ARG A 138 22.56 -3.95 3.15
N PRO A 139 23.30 -4.07 2.03
CA PRO A 139 24.56 -3.35 1.89
C PRO A 139 24.34 -1.84 1.97
N TYR A 140 25.36 -1.14 2.47
CA TYR A 140 25.36 0.32 2.49
C TYR A 140 25.36 0.89 1.08
N SER A 141 24.68 2.02 0.91
CA SER A 141 24.75 2.86 -0.28
C SER A 141 25.45 4.16 0.09
N GLU A 142 26.37 4.63 -0.76
CA GLU A 142 27.04 5.92 -0.56
C GLU A 142 26.16 7.10 -0.94
N SER A 143 25.06 6.87 -1.69
CA SER A 143 24.12 7.90 -2.11
C SER A 143 22.67 7.48 -1.96
N THR A 144 21.79 8.47 -1.81
CA THR A 144 20.34 8.29 -1.82
C THR A 144 19.85 8.25 -3.27
N HIS A 145 19.22 7.15 -3.65
CA HIS A 145 18.58 6.99 -4.96
C HIS A 145 17.09 7.28 -4.85
N TYR A 146 16.54 8.00 -5.82
CA TYR A 146 15.11 8.19 -5.99
C TYR A 146 14.75 7.99 -7.47
N GLU A 147 13.52 7.56 -7.73
CA GLU A 147 13.01 7.34 -9.07
C GLU A 147 12.01 8.45 -9.41
N GLU A 148 12.16 9.04 -10.59
CA GLU A 148 11.18 9.97 -11.13
C GLU A 148 10.05 9.15 -11.77
N VAL A 149 8.87 9.20 -11.17
CA VAL A 149 7.69 8.53 -11.73
C VAL A 149 7.09 9.44 -12.78
N LYS A 150 7.12 9.01 -14.04
CA LYS A 150 6.32 9.64 -15.10
C LYS A 150 4.85 9.37 -14.81
N TYR A 151 4.11 10.41 -14.46
CA TYR A 151 2.65 10.32 -14.36
C TYR A 151 2.10 10.24 -15.77
N LEU A 152 1.35 9.17 -16.08
CA LEU A 152 0.52 9.18 -17.26
C LEU A 152 -0.62 10.15 -17.03
N THR A 153 -0.64 11.23 -17.82
CA THR A 153 -1.76 12.19 -17.92
C THR A 153 -2.95 11.50 -18.54
N THR A 154 -3.59 10.63 -17.77
CA THR A 154 -4.91 10.11 -18.11
C THR A 154 -5.92 10.72 -17.17
N ASP A 155 -6.99 11.26 -17.77
CA ASP A 155 -8.13 11.67 -16.98
C ASP A 155 -8.62 10.45 -16.19
N PRO A 156 -8.70 10.53 -14.85
CA PRO A 156 -9.25 9.43 -14.07
C PRO A 156 -10.67 9.17 -14.59
N PRO A 157 -11.01 7.92 -14.94
CA PRO A 157 -12.31 7.63 -15.52
C PRO A 157 -13.41 8.12 -14.57
N PRO A 158 -14.52 8.67 -15.08
CA PRO A 158 -15.62 9.20 -14.26
C PRO A 158 -16.23 8.14 -13.33
N ILE A 159 -15.93 6.87 -13.56
CA ILE A 159 -16.26 5.74 -12.71
C ILE A 159 -14.96 4.99 -12.39
N ARG A 160 -14.66 4.79 -11.09
CA ARG A 160 -13.54 3.95 -10.60
C ARG A 160 -13.79 2.45 -10.84
N THR A 161 -13.95 2.04 -12.09
CA THR A 161 -14.09 0.63 -12.49
C THR A 161 -12.80 0.07 -13.08
N ARG A 162 -11.79 0.90 -13.32
CA ARG A 162 -10.53 0.48 -13.95
C ARG A 162 -9.40 0.43 -12.93
N SER A 163 -8.64 -0.67 -12.96
CA SER A 163 -7.39 -0.81 -12.20
C SER A 163 -6.22 -0.37 -13.08
N ILE A 164 -5.23 0.29 -12.49
CA ILE A 164 -4.03 0.79 -13.18
C ILE A 164 -3.05 -0.39 -13.37
N LEU A 165 -2.41 -0.48 -14.53
CA LEU A 165 -1.36 -1.46 -14.83
C LEU A 165 -0.14 -1.24 -13.93
N PRO A 166 0.55 -2.31 -13.50
CA PRO A 166 1.89 -2.18 -12.91
C PRO A 166 2.84 -1.46 -13.87
N ILE A 167 3.76 -0.64 -13.35
CA ILE A 167 4.64 0.23 -14.16
C ILE A 167 5.44 -0.50 -15.25
N HIS A 168 5.81 -1.77 -15.00
CA HIS A 168 6.53 -2.60 -15.96
C HIS A 168 5.66 -3.16 -17.11
N MET A 169 4.35 -2.92 -17.08
CA MET A 169 3.38 -3.32 -18.11
C MET A 169 2.86 -2.13 -18.91
N ILE A 170 3.23 -0.90 -18.52
CA ILE A 170 2.86 0.33 -19.20
C ILE A 170 3.94 0.60 -20.25
N ASP A 171 3.58 0.52 -21.53
CA ASP A 171 4.49 0.88 -22.62
C ASP A 171 4.68 2.41 -22.67
N GLU A 172 5.88 2.88 -23.02
CA GLU A 172 6.21 4.32 -22.96
C GLU A 172 5.35 5.19 -23.90
N ASN A 173 4.68 4.56 -24.88
CA ASN A 173 3.82 5.18 -25.87
C ASN A 173 2.33 4.88 -25.67
N ASP A 174 1.95 4.25 -24.55
CA ASP A 174 0.54 3.90 -24.30
C ASP A 174 -0.20 5.07 -23.62
N GLU A 175 -1.21 5.60 -24.30
CA GLU A 175 -2.10 6.64 -23.74
C GLU A 175 -3.12 6.04 -22.74
N ASN A 176 -3.14 4.72 -22.50
CA ASN A 176 -4.13 4.04 -21.68
C ASN A 176 -3.50 3.14 -20.57
N PRO A 177 -3.24 3.67 -19.35
CA PRO A 177 -2.62 2.97 -18.22
C PRO A 177 -3.50 1.92 -17.53
N TYR A 178 -4.67 1.62 -18.07
CA TYR A 178 -5.65 0.78 -17.42
C TYR A 178 -5.56 -0.65 -17.96
N TYR A 179 -6.09 -1.64 -17.24
CA TYR A 179 -6.28 -2.96 -17.84
C TYR A 179 -7.25 -2.84 -19.02
N ASP A 180 -6.72 -2.94 -20.24
CA ASP A 180 -7.44 -2.55 -21.44
C ASP A 180 -8.55 -3.50 -21.89
N ASP A 181 -8.61 -4.70 -21.31
CA ASP A 181 -9.36 -5.77 -21.98
C ASP A 181 -9.98 -6.78 -21.01
N THR A 182 -9.43 -6.97 -19.81
CA THR A 182 -9.81 -8.11 -18.96
C THR A 182 -11.24 -8.01 -18.40
N ILE A 183 -11.68 -6.82 -17.99
CA ILE A 183 -13.06 -6.63 -17.51
C ILE A 183 -14.05 -6.80 -18.67
N ILE A 184 -13.74 -6.23 -19.84
CA ILE A 184 -14.58 -6.34 -21.04
C ILE A 184 -14.67 -7.81 -21.48
N LYS A 185 -13.53 -8.51 -21.57
CA LYS A 185 -13.44 -9.95 -21.80
C LYS A 185 -14.22 -10.81 -20.81
N TYR A 186 -14.23 -10.43 -19.52
CA TYR A 186 -15.04 -11.12 -18.52
C TYR A 186 -16.54 -10.86 -18.70
N MET A 187 -16.92 -9.64 -19.06
CA MET A 187 -18.33 -9.32 -19.35
C MET A 187 -18.82 -10.04 -20.61
N HIS A 188 -17.94 -10.23 -21.59
CA HIS A 188 -18.19 -10.97 -22.83
C HIS A 188 -17.85 -12.47 -22.75
N ARG A 189 -17.62 -13.02 -21.55
CA ARG A 189 -17.30 -14.45 -21.36
C ARG A 189 -18.38 -15.36 -22.00
N PRO A 190 -18.07 -16.64 -22.28
CA PRO A 190 -19.03 -17.54 -22.91
C PRO A 190 -20.36 -17.61 -22.15
N CYS A 191 -21.47 -17.37 -22.83
CA CYS A 191 -22.83 -17.42 -22.27
C CYS A 191 -23.34 -18.86 -22.12
N ILE A 192 -22.62 -19.68 -21.35
CA ILE A 192 -23.01 -21.06 -21.01
C ILE A 192 -23.01 -21.27 -19.48
N PRO A 193 -23.78 -22.23 -18.93
CA PRO A 193 -24.02 -22.36 -17.49
C PRO A 193 -22.75 -22.48 -16.63
N GLU A 194 -21.66 -23.01 -17.19
CA GLU A 194 -20.36 -23.15 -16.52
C GLU A 194 -19.75 -21.80 -16.12
N PHE A 195 -20.00 -20.73 -16.87
CA PHE A 195 -19.42 -19.40 -16.67
C PHE A 195 -20.33 -18.42 -15.94
N GLU A 196 -21.60 -18.77 -15.73
CA GLU A 196 -22.59 -17.88 -15.09
C GLU A 196 -22.23 -17.56 -13.63
N ASN A 197 -21.74 -18.56 -12.90
CA ASN A 197 -21.44 -18.46 -11.46
C ASN A 197 -19.95 -18.16 -11.15
N LEU A 198 -19.12 -18.00 -12.17
CA LEU A 198 -17.71 -17.65 -11.96
C LEU A 198 -17.60 -16.16 -11.69
N THR A 199 -17.00 -15.79 -10.56
CA THR A 199 -16.57 -14.41 -10.31
C THR A 199 -15.43 -14.01 -11.25
N TYR A 200 -15.20 -12.71 -11.42
CA TYR A 200 -14.08 -12.17 -12.20
C TYR A 200 -12.74 -12.83 -11.88
N LEU A 201 -12.44 -13.00 -10.58
CA LEU A 201 -11.20 -13.63 -10.14
C LEU A 201 -11.15 -15.12 -10.48
N GLN A 202 -12.23 -15.86 -10.21
CA GLN A 202 -12.29 -17.31 -10.50
C GLN A 202 -12.25 -17.61 -11.99
N TYR A 203 -12.77 -16.71 -12.82
CA TYR A 203 -12.71 -16.83 -14.27
C TYR A 203 -11.26 -16.74 -14.77
N PHE A 204 -10.52 -15.71 -14.37
CA PHE A 204 -9.12 -15.55 -14.80
C PHE A 204 -8.12 -16.46 -14.05
N GLU A 205 -8.53 -17.10 -12.96
CA GLU A 205 -7.78 -18.18 -12.32
C GLU A 205 -7.87 -19.49 -13.12
N LYS A 206 -9.03 -19.75 -13.74
CA LYS A 206 -9.31 -21.00 -14.44
C LYS A 206 -9.10 -20.93 -15.94
N TYR A 207 -9.23 -19.76 -16.55
CA TYR A 207 -9.18 -19.61 -18.01
C TYR A 207 -8.30 -18.44 -18.43
N PHE A 208 -7.65 -18.58 -19.58
CA PHE A 208 -6.99 -17.49 -20.30
C PHE A 208 -7.64 -17.29 -21.67
N ILE A 209 -7.44 -16.10 -22.24
CA ILE A 209 -8.11 -15.66 -23.47
C ILE A 209 -7.05 -15.30 -24.51
N THR A 210 -7.22 -15.80 -25.74
CA THR A 210 -6.34 -15.49 -26.86
C THR A 210 -7.14 -15.25 -28.14
N PRO A 211 -6.78 -14.24 -28.96
CA PRO A 211 -7.40 -14.01 -30.27
C PRO A 211 -6.90 -15.02 -31.33
N SER A 212 -5.78 -15.69 -31.07
CA SER A 212 -5.18 -16.67 -32.00
C SER A 212 -5.59 -18.09 -31.65
N HIS A 213 -5.77 -18.94 -32.65
CA HIS A 213 -6.15 -20.33 -32.42
C HIS A 213 -5.09 -21.03 -31.55
N PRO A 214 -5.45 -21.57 -30.38
CA PRO A 214 -4.50 -22.21 -29.50
C PRO A 214 -3.91 -23.46 -30.17
N THR A 215 -2.59 -23.61 -30.13
CA THR A 215 -1.85 -24.75 -30.70
C THR A 215 -2.09 -26.08 -29.98
N THR A 216 -2.89 -26.09 -28.90
CA THR A 216 -3.06 -27.26 -28.04
C THR A 216 -4.34 -28.02 -28.37
N THR A 217 -4.20 -29.25 -28.86
CA THR A 217 -5.29 -30.07 -29.43
C THR A 217 -6.18 -30.77 -28.39
N HIS A 218 -5.77 -30.81 -27.12
CA HIS A 218 -6.46 -31.57 -26.06
C HIS A 218 -7.20 -30.70 -25.03
N ARG A 219 -7.34 -29.39 -25.28
CA ARG A 219 -8.00 -28.47 -24.34
C ARG A 219 -9.46 -28.26 -24.69
N ILE A 220 -10.30 -28.09 -23.68
CA ILE A 220 -11.64 -27.55 -23.88
C ILE A 220 -11.47 -26.08 -24.27
N ILE A 221 -12.00 -25.72 -25.43
CA ILE A 221 -11.90 -24.39 -26.01
C ILE A 221 -13.33 -23.85 -26.13
N HIS A 222 -13.58 -22.73 -25.49
CA HIS A 222 -14.82 -21.97 -25.64
C HIS A 222 -14.57 -20.71 -26.45
N HIS A 223 -15.64 -20.05 -26.84
CA HIS A 223 -15.59 -18.74 -27.49
C HIS A 223 -16.32 -17.71 -26.65
N ASP A 224 -15.69 -16.56 -26.46
CA ASP A 224 -16.33 -15.39 -25.88
C ASP A 224 -17.19 -14.67 -26.95
N GLU A 225 -17.99 -13.68 -26.54
CA GLU A 225 -18.86 -12.91 -27.46
C GLU A 225 -18.07 -12.03 -28.45
N LEU A 226 -16.76 -11.87 -28.22
CA LEU A 226 -15.83 -11.15 -29.09
C LEU A 226 -15.08 -12.10 -30.05
N PHE A 227 -15.48 -13.36 -30.11
CA PHE A 227 -14.88 -14.42 -30.93
C PHE A 227 -13.43 -14.79 -30.56
N ASN A 228 -12.95 -14.42 -29.36
CA ASN A 228 -11.69 -14.91 -28.83
C ASN A 228 -11.84 -16.35 -28.35
N TYR A 229 -10.72 -17.07 -28.27
CA TYR A 229 -10.63 -18.41 -27.71
C TYR A 229 -10.43 -18.31 -26.18
N VAL A 230 -11.34 -18.91 -25.42
CA VAL A 230 -11.27 -19.04 -23.96
C VAL A 230 -10.85 -20.46 -23.62
N VAL A 231 -9.70 -20.60 -22.95
CA VAL A 231 -9.02 -21.89 -22.79
C VAL A 231 -8.74 -22.14 -21.32
N GLU A 232 -9.09 -23.33 -20.83
CA GLU A 232 -8.84 -23.72 -19.43
C GLU A 232 -7.32 -23.86 -19.15
N HIS A 233 -6.88 -23.39 -17.99
CA HIS A 233 -5.55 -23.65 -17.45
C HIS A 233 -5.41 -25.13 -17.08
N MET A 234 -4.25 -25.74 -17.34
CA MET A 234 -3.93 -27.05 -16.76
C MET A 234 -3.74 -26.87 -15.24
N LYS A 235 -4.73 -27.25 -14.42
CA LYS A 235 -4.59 -27.28 -12.96
C LYS A 235 -3.44 -28.22 -12.52
N GLU A 236 -2.73 -28.05 -11.41
CA GLU A 236 -2.98 -27.31 -10.16
C GLU A 236 -1.75 -26.48 -9.72
N LEU A 237 -1.97 -25.46 -8.87
CA LEU A 237 -0.97 -24.94 -7.94
C LEU A 237 -1.11 -25.68 -6.61
#